data_AF-A0A0W0YZT5-F1
#
_entry.id   AF-A0A0W0YZT5-F1
#
_cell.length_a   1.000
_cell.length_b   1.000
_cell.length_c   1.000
_cell.angle_alpha   90.00
_cell.angle_beta   90.00
_cell.angle_gamma   90.00
#
_symmetry.space_group_name_H-M   'P 1'
#
loop_
_entity.id
_entity.type
_entity.pdbx_description
1 polymer ?
#
loop_
_entity_poly.entity_id
_entity_poly.type
_entity_poly.pdbx_seq_one_letter_code
_entity_poly.pdbx_strand_id
1 'polypeptide(L)'
;MKMNSLAEKAPHLIEEWHKNKNTMTPYEVSYSSNKKFWWICRKGHEWEAAVGNRYRGTGCPVCSGRKLSQENNLAVKCPHLLKEWHPTKNEPLTPFDVTPRGKNIIWWQCEKGHEWQATTGNRYMGTGCPQCDGRVATSEYNLAVKSNQLAQEWHVEKNNPLTPFEVTPNSQRRVWWQCEKGHEWKTNIAARFKGTNCPYCMGKRPSAEYNLAVKHPHLISEWHAEKNKPLTPDNITPGSKKVVWWQCKWNHEWPAVVHTRANGHNCPKCNIRTSRLEVRLYCELKSIFEDVLWQEKIHTREIDVYIPHLTLGIEVDGFYWHQSDERKKADNAKQILLGNNGITLIRVMDDRLEVNESNSIPYVNNGNPLAVIVNVLTFIRRTLELTEIDAKKIDEYISANEYQSEGEYNAIISALPSPLIKSSIAGNPDLLKEWHPNKNSYQPTQLSYGSKIKVWWQCGKKHEWEATPNSRTRPQGTGCPYCSGKQPTHDNNLAVQSPELVKEWHPAKNNELRPEMFLPKSNKKVWWLCKHLHEWQATIDNRFNGTNCPNCWSAKSS
;
A
#
# COMPACT_ATOMS: atom_id res chain seq x y z
N MET A 1 -55.75 1.90 18.25
CA MET A 1 -54.78 2.87 17.68
C MET A 1 -55.52 4.17 17.40
N LYS A 2 -55.03 5.32 17.87
CA LYS A 2 -55.61 6.62 17.47
C LYS A 2 -55.45 6.77 15.96
N MET A 3 -56.56 6.93 15.24
CA MET A 3 -56.51 7.18 13.81
C MET A 3 -55.92 8.57 13.60
N ASN A 4 -54.70 8.65 13.08
CA ASN A 4 -54.10 9.93 12.68
C ASN A 4 -54.91 10.50 11.51
N SER A 5 -55.82 11.42 11.79
CA SER A 5 -56.70 12.01 10.78
C SER A 5 -55.95 13.04 9.92
N LEU A 6 -56.48 13.34 8.74
CA LEU A 6 -55.98 14.40 7.88
C LEU A 6 -56.03 15.75 8.59
N ALA A 7 -57.13 16.03 9.29
CA ALA A 7 -57.32 17.28 10.02
C ALA A 7 -56.24 17.51 11.09
N GLU A 8 -55.85 16.45 11.82
CA GLU A 8 -54.80 16.53 12.84
C GLU A 8 -53.39 16.72 12.23
N LYS A 9 -53.09 16.02 11.15
CA LYS A 9 -51.72 15.98 10.58
C LYS A 9 -51.44 17.08 9.55
N ALA A 10 -52.47 17.63 8.91
CA ALA A 10 -52.33 18.72 7.95
C ALA A 10 -53.55 19.66 7.98
N PRO A 11 -53.68 20.49 9.03
CA PRO A 11 -54.82 21.41 9.18
C PRO A 11 -55.03 22.35 7.99
N HIS A 12 -53.94 22.77 7.34
CA HIS A 12 -53.98 23.64 6.16
C HIS A 12 -54.73 23.02 4.97
N LEU A 13 -54.79 21.68 4.87
CA LEU A 13 -55.52 20.99 3.79
C LEU A 13 -57.04 20.96 4.03
N ILE A 14 -57.51 21.27 5.25
CA ILE A 14 -58.94 21.35 5.56
C ILE A 14 -59.59 22.49 4.76
N GLU A 15 -58.89 23.62 4.59
CA GLU A 15 -59.36 24.75 3.78
C GLU A 15 -59.60 24.37 2.33
N GLU A 16 -58.88 23.36 1.84
CA GLU A 16 -58.98 22.88 0.46
C GLU A 16 -59.92 21.67 0.30
N TRP A 17 -60.53 21.16 1.38
CA TRP A 17 -61.46 20.04 1.33
C TRP A 17 -62.82 20.49 0.79
N HIS A 18 -63.35 19.82 -0.23
CA HIS A 18 -64.62 20.21 -0.82
C HIS A 18 -65.80 19.81 0.08
N LYS A 19 -66.42 20.80 0.75
CA LYS A 19 -67.46 20.60 1.78
C LYS A 19 -68.69 19.81 1.28
N ASN A 20 -69.14 20.05 0.05
CA ASN A 20 -70.41 19.52 -0.44
C ASN A 20 -70.28 18.30 -1.38
N LYS A 21 -69.05 17.90 -1.75
CA LYS A 21 -68.80 16.80 -2.72
C LYS A 21 -68.18 15.56 -2.08
N ASN A 22 -67.85 15.63 -0.80
CA ASN A 22 -67.34 14.50 -0.03
C ASN A 22 -68.37 14.13 1.03
N THR A 23 -68.61 12.83 1.18
CA THR A 23 -69.50 12.29 2.23
C THR A 23 -68.80 12.14 3.58
N MET A 24 -67.46 12.12 3.60
CA MET A 24 -66.64 12.03 4.81
C MET A 24 -65.97 13.37 5.12
N THR A 25 -65.74 13.62 6.41
CA THR A 25 -65.01 14.80 6.90
C THR A 25 -63.49 14.55 6.97
N PRO A 26 -62.65 15.60 6.93
CA PRO A 26 -61.20 15.47 7.13
C PRO A 26 -60.79 14.85 8.48
N TYR A 27 -61.70 14.78 9.46
CA TYR A 27 -61.47 14.16 10.77
C TYR A 27 -61.64 12.64 10.73
N GLU A 28 -62.37 12.11 9.74
CA GLU A 28 -62.70 10.68 9.60
C GLU A 28 -61.78 9.96 8.60
N VAL A 29 -60.88 10.68 7.93
CA VAL A 29 -60.01 10.14 6.90
C VAL A 29 -58.56 10.20 7.34
N SER A 30 -57.85 9.08 7.25
CA SER A 30 -56.41 9.03 7.57
C SER A 30 -55.59 9.88 6.58
N TYR A 31 -54.59 10.63 7.09
CA TYR A 31 -53.72 11.50 6.31
C TYR A 31 -52.93 10.78 5.19
N SER A 32 -52.76 9.45 5.29
CA SER A 32 -52.04 8.62 4.32
C SER A 32 -52.95 7.87 3.35
N SER A 33 -54.27 8.09 3.41
CA SER A 33 -55.25 7.36 2.60
C SER A 33 -55.02 7.53 1.09
N ASN A 34 -55.07 6.41 0.36
CA ASN A 34 -55.03 6.41 -1.11
C ASN A 34 -56.40 6.66 -1.75
N LYS A 35 -57.48 6.77 -0.96
CA LYS A 35 -58.81 7.11 -1.47
C LYS A 35 -58.83 8.55 -1.99
N LYS A 36 -59.47 8.74 -3.14
CA LYS A 36 -59.65 10.06 -3.76
C LYS A 36 -60.85 10.76 -3.14
N PHE A 37 -60.68 12.06 -2.93
CA PHE A 37 -61.73 12.97 -2.48
C PHE A 37 -61.69 14.23 -3.33
N TRP A 38 -62.78 14.98 -3.33
CA TRP A 38 -62.89 16.27 -3.99
C TRP A 38 -62.20 17.36 -3.17
N TRP A 39 -61.44 18.19 -3.84
CA TRP A 39 -60.74 19.34 -3.29
C TRP A 39 -61.10 20.59 -4.07
N ILE A 40 -61.03 21.74 -3.42
CA ILE A 40 -61.24 23.06 -4.01
C ILE A 40 -60.13 24.00 -3.54
N CYS A 41 -59.48 24.71 -4.45
CA CYS A 41 -58.45 25.68 -4.08
C CYS A 41 -59.06 27.07 -3.90
N ARG A 42 -58.30 28.03 -3.35
CA ARG A 42 -58.74 29.43 -3.19
C ARG A 42 -59.21 30.12 -4.48
N LYS A 43 -58.75 29.66 -5.65
CA LYS A 43 -59.20 30.16 -6.96
C LYS A 43 -60.48 29.48 -7.49
N GLY A 44 -61.10 28.60 -6.71
CA GLY A 44 -62.32 27.89 -7.10
C GLY A 44 -62.12 26.66 -8.00
N HIS A 45 -60.89 26.28 -8.35
CA HIS A 45 -60.68 25.03 -9.10
C HIS A 45 -61.01 23.81 -8.24
N GLU A 46 -61.81 22.92 -8.80
CA GLU A 46 -62.20 21.67 -8.16
C GLU A 46 -61.51 20.47 -8.81
N TRP A 47 -61.01 19.53 -8.01
CA TRP A 47 -60.36 18.31 -8.51
C TRP A 47 -60.41 17.16 -7.53
N GLU A 48 -60.27 15.94 -8.06
CA GLU A 48 -60.11 14.74 -7.24
C GLU A 48 -58.64 14.37 -7.04
N ALA A 49 -58.25 14.08 -5.81
CA ALA A 49 -56.92 13.60 -5.49
C ALA A 49 -56.93 12.70 -4.24
N ALA A 50 -55.98 11.77 -4.19
CA ALA A 50 -55.76 10.94 -3.01
C ALA A 50 -55.23 11.78 -1.83
N VAL A 51 -55.74 11.53 -0.63
CA VAL A 51 -55.33 12.25 0.59
C VAL A 51 -53.82 12.18 0.83
N GLY A 52 -53.24 10.97 0.71
CA GLY A 52 -51.80 10.78 0.86
C GLY A 52 -50.96 11.58 -0.14
N ASN A 53 -51.46 11.86 -1.36
CA ASN A 53 -50.75 12.70 -2.33
C ASN A 53 -50.86 14.19 -2.01
N ARG A 54 -52.01 14.63 -1.48
CA ARG A 54 -52.19 16.00 -0.97
C ARG A 54 -51.28 16.25 0.23
N TYR A 55 -51.23 15.30 1.15
CA TYR A 55 -50.35 15.35 2.32
C TYR A 55 -48.86 15.45 1.94
N ARG A 56 -48.43 14.75 0.89
CA ARG A 56 -47.06 14.85 0.33
C ARG A 56 -46.81 16.15 -0.46
N GLY A 57 -47.75 17.09 -0.50
CA GLY A 57 -47.58 18.40 -1.13
C GLY A 57 -48.08 18.52 -2.57
N THR A 58 -48.86 17.56 -3.09
CA THR A 58 -49.51 17.75 -4.39
C THR A 58 -50.65 18.75 -4.26
N GLY A 59 -50.55 19.92 -4.91
CA GLY A 59 -51.59 20.95 -4.91
C GLY A 59 -52.58 20.85 -6.08
N CYS A 60 -53.34 21.93 -6.31
CA CYS A 60 -54.29 22.04 -7.41
C CYS A 60 -53.62 21.81 -8.78
N PRO A 61 -54.11 20.87 -9.62
CA PRO A 61 -53.48 20.55 -10.90
C PRO A 61 -53.62 21.68 -11.92
N VAL A 62 -54.64 22.53 -11.82
CA VAL A 62 -54.80 23.72 -12.66
C VAL A 62 -53.80 24.81 -12.25
N CYS A 63 -53.78 25.18 -10.97
CA CYS A 63 -52.84 26.19 -10.45
C CYS A 63 -51.36 25.79 -10.64
N SER A 64 -51.05 24.49 -10.57
CA SER A 64 -49.68 23.97 -10.70
C SER A 64 -49.22 23.73 -12.14
N GLY A 65 -50.00 24.09 -13.15
CA GLY A 65 -49.55 23.93 -14.52
C GLY A 65 -49.87 22.57 -15.17
N ARG A 66 -50.43 21.62 -14.42
CA ARG A 66 -50.51 20.19 -14.81
C ARG A 66 -51.79 19.82 -15.57
N LYS A 67 -52.90 20.52 -15.32
CA LYS A 67 -54.17 20.35 -16.03
C LYS A 67 -54.44 21.57 -16.90
N LEU A 68 -54.86 21.32 -18.14
CA LEU A 68 -55.20 22.37 -19.10
C LEU A 68 -56.41 23.17 -18.62
N SER A 69 -56.34 24.49 -18.79
CA SER A 69 -57.44 25.42 -18.56
C SER A 69 -57.23 26.70 -19.40
N GLN A 70 -58.23 27.57 -19.45
CA GLN A 70 -58.12 28.87 -20.13
C GLN A 70 -57.01 29.75 -19.55
N GLU A 71 -56.69 29.63 -18.26
CA GLU A 71 -55.62 30.41 -17.62
C GLU A 71 -54.25 29.72 -17.62
N ASN A 72 -54.18 28.45 -18.02
CA ASN A 72 -53.02 27.57 -17.84
C ASN A 72 -52.63 26.78 -19.11
N ASN A 73 -52.92 27.33 -20.28
CA ASN A 73 -52.38 26.85 -21.54
C ASN A 73 -51.03 27.54 -21.88
N LEU A 74 -50.32 26.97 -22.85
CA LEU A 74 -49.00 27.43 -23.27
C LEU A 74 -49.05 28.86 -23.83
N ALA A 75 -50.09 29.21 -24.59
CA ALA A 75 -50.24 30.54 -25.17
C ALA A 75 -50.27 31.64 -24.11
N VAL A 76 -51.05 31.42 -23.04
CA VAL A 76 -51.23 32.38 -21.95
C VAL A 76 -50.01 32.43 -21.04
N LYS A 77 -49.44 31.28 -20.67
CA LYS A 77 -48.34 31.22 -19.68
C LYS A 77 -46.96 31.46 -20.28
N CYS A 78 -46.76 31.15 -21.55
CA CYS A 78 -45.46 31.21 -22.21
C CYS A 78 -45.55 31.87 -23.60
N PRO A 79 -46.07 33.11 -23.70
CA PRO A 79 -46.24 33.78 -25.00
C PRO A 79 -44.91 33.93 -25.77
N HIS A 80 -43.78 34.02 -25.07
CA HIS A 80 -42.46 34.08 -25.71
C HIS A 80 -42.11 32.81 -26.50
N LEU A 81 -42.60 31.62 -26.11
CA LEU A 81 -42.34 30.37 -26.82
C LEU A 81 -43.17 30.25 -28.11
N LEU A 82 -44.24 31.04 -28.26
CA LEU A 82 -45.09 31.01 -29.46
C LEU A 82 -44.37 31.49 -30.71
N LYS A 83 -43.36 32.36 -30.54
CA LYS A 83 -42.46 32.78 -31.63
C LYS A 83 -41.76 31.59 -32.28
N GLU A 84 -41.61 30.49 -31.54
CA GLU A 84 -40.95 29.27 -32.02
C GLU A 84 -41.93 28.12 -32.25
N TRP A 85 -43.25 28.33 -32.15
CA TRP A 85 -44.23 27.32 -32.49
C TRP A 85 -44.22 27.10 -34.00
N HIS A 86 -44.09 25.85 -34.46
CA HIS A 86 -44.02 25.58 -35.88
C HIS A 86 -45.35 25.97 -36.57
N PRO A 87 -45.32 26.71 -37.70
CA PRO A 87 -46.51 27.30 -38.31
C PRO A 87 -47.57 26.29 -38.77
N THR A 88 -47.15 25.12 -39.30
CA THR A 88 -48.09 24.14 -39.91
C THR A 88 -48.03 22.71 -39.33
N LYS A 89 -46.88 22.24 -38.83
CA LYS A 89 -46.68 20.82 -38.42
C LYS A 89 -47.37 20.38 -37.13
N ASN A 90 -48.05 21.29 -36.44
CA ASN A 90 -48.76 20.97 -35.21
C ASN A 90 -50.27 20.81 -35.41
N GLU A 91 -50.81 21.10 -36.60
CA GLU A 91 -52.24 20.98 -36.86
C GLU A 91 -52.76 19.55 -36.59
N PRO A 92 -53.92 19.38 -35.94
CA PRO A 92 -54.88 20.41 -35.51
C PRO A 92 -54.62 21.03 -34.12
N LEU A 93 -53.50 20.73 -33.45
CA LEU A 93 -53.20 21.26 -32.11
C LEU A 93 -52.79 22.73 -32.17
N THR A 94 -53.38 23.53 -31.29
CA THR A 94 -53.00 24.94 -31.07
C THR A 94 -52.23 25.11 -29.77
N PRO A 95 -51.51 26.23 -29.58
CA PRO A 95 -50.90 26.56 -28.29
C PRO A 95 -51.89 26.71 -27.12
N PHE A 96 -53.20 26.78 -27.38
CA PHE A 96 -54.24 26.79 -26.36
C PHE A 96 -54.62 25.39 -25.87
N ASP A 97 -54.23 24.34 -26.60
CA ASP A 97 -54.60 22.94 -26.33
C ASP A 97 -53.55 22.18 -25.49
N VAL A 98 -52.45 22.84 -25.14
CA VAL A 98 -51.32 22.23 -24.41
C VAL A 98 -50.91 23.05 -23.20
N THR A 99 -50.42 22.38 -22.16
CA THR A 99 -49.89 23.05 -20.97
C THR A 99 -48.39 23.30 -21.10
N PRO A 100 -47.83 24.34 -20.44
CA PRO A 100 -46.38 24.58 -20.43
C PRO A 100 -45.55 23.41 -19.93
N ARG A 101 -46.05 22.64 -18.95
CA ARG A 101 -45.37 21.45 -18.38
C ARG A 101 -45.85 20.13 -19.01
N GLY A 102 -46.45 20.21 -20.19
CA GLY A 102 -47.01 19.08 -20.91
C GLY A 102 -45.92 18.12 -21.42
N LYS A 103 -46.35 16.88 -21.68
CA LYS A 103 -45.51 15.82 -22.27
C LYS A 103 -45.73 15.66 -23.78
N ASN A 104 -46.62 16.47 -24.36
CA ASN A 104 -46.90 16.48 -25.79
C ASN A 104 -45.64 16.85 -26.55
N ILE A 105 -45.22 16.02 -27.51
CA ILE A 105 -44.12 16.30 -28.42
C ILE A 105 -44.67 17.22 -29.51
N ILE A 106 -44.12 18.42 -29.60
CA ILE A 106 -44.56 19.50 -30.49
C ILE A 106 -43.41 19.82 -31.46
N TRP A 107 -43.75 20.22 -32.68
CA TRP A 107 -42.81 20.79 -33.63
C TRP A 107 -42.55 22.26 -33.32
N TRP A 108 -41.27 22.62 -33.26
CA TRP A 108 -40.78 23.97 -33.04
C TRP A 108 -39.92 24.40 -34.22
N GLN A 109 -39.87 25.70 -34.47
CA GLN A 109 -39.03 26.32 -35.48
C GLN A 109 -38.37 27.57 -34.90
N CYS A 110 -37.05 27.71 -35.01
CA CYS A 110 -36.37 28.91 -34.52
C CYS A 110 -36.26 29.98 -35.61
N GLU A 111 -35.83 31.19 -35.26
CA GLU A 111 -35.68 32.30 -36.21
C GLU A 111 -34.71 32.01 -37.37
N LYS A 112 -33.78 31.06 -37.19
CA LYS A 112 -32.87 30.60 -38.26
C LYS A 112 -33.50 29.53 -39.17
N GLY A 113 -34.77 29.19 -38.97
CA GLY A 113 -35.50 28.21 -39.76
C GLY A 113 -35.28 26.75 -39.35
N HIS A 114 -34.46 26.45 -38.34
CA HIS A 114 -34.26 25.08 -37.87
C HIS A 114 -35.52 24.53 -37.22
N GLU A 115 -35.90 23.32 -37.59
CA GLU A 115 -37.09 22.65 -37.09
C GLU A 115 -36.72 21.46 -36.21
N TRP A 116 -37.40 21.30 -35.07
CA TRP A 116 -37.17 20.17 -34.17
C TRP A 116 -38.40 19.81 -33.35
N GLN A 117 -38.41 18.56 -32.87
CA GLN A 117 -39.42 18.08 -31.96
C GLN A 117 -38.95 18.18 -30.51
N ALA A 118 -39.79 18.72 -29.63
CA ALA A 118 -39.56 18.74 -28.19
C ALA A 118 -40.87 18.81 -27.43
N THR A 119 -40.89 18.33 -26.19
CA THR A 119 -42.05 18.51 -25.32
C THR A 119 -42.20 19.98 -24.90
N THR A 120 -43.44 20.46 -24.71
CA THR A 120 -43.68 21.79 -24.12
C THR A 120 -42.99 21.93 -22.77
N GLY A 121 -42.97 20.87 -21.94
CA GLY A 121 -42.23 20.84 -20.67
C GLY A 121 -40.74 21.15 -20.81
N ASN A 122 -40.04 20.51 -21.73
CA ASN A 122 -38.61 20.79 -21.97
C ASN A 122 -38.37 22.22 -22.46
N ARG A 123 -39.24 22.74 -23.32
CA ARG A 123 -39.16 24.14 -23.78
C ARG A 123 -39.41 25.11 -22.63
N TYR A 124 -40.40 24.83 -21.79
CA TYR A 124 -40.70 25.60 -20.57
C TYR A 124 -39.53 25.59 -19.58
N MET A 125 -38.77 24.49 -19.50
CA MET A 125 -37.53 24.42 -18.71
C MET A 125 -36.32 25.11 -19.38
N GLY A 126 -36.51 25.76 -20.54
CA GLY A 126 -35.49 26.56 -21.22
C GLY A 126 -34.68 25.81 -22.29
N THR A 127 -35.10 24.61 -22.71
CA THR A 127 -34.41 23.91 -23.80
C THR A 127 -34.69 24.61 -25.13
N GLY A 128 -33.65 25.05 -25.84
CA GLY A 128 -33.76 25.73 -27.14
C GLY A 128 -33.60 24.80 -28.35
N CYS A 129 -33.32 25.42 -29.50
CA CYS A 129 -33.04 24.73 -30.76
C CYS A 129 -31.74 23.89 -30.65
N PRO A 130 -31.78 22.57 -30.90
CA PRO A 130 -30.61 21.71 -30.72
C PRO A 130 -29.49 21.99 -31.73
N GLN A 131 -29.80 22.53 -32.92
CA GLN A 131 -28.78 22.97 -33.87
C GLN A 131 -28.12 24.27 -33.43
N CYS A 132 -28.89 25.27 -32.98
CA CYS A 132 -28.34 26.52 -32.45
C CYS A 132 -27.49 26.30 -31.19
N ASP A 133 -27.90 25.36 -30.34
CA ASP A 133 -27.17 24.99 -29.12
C ASP A 133 -25.93 24.11 -29.39
N GLY A 134 -25.64 23.75 -30.65
CA GLY A 134 -24.52 22.87 -31.01
C GLY A 134 -24.66 21.44 -30.49
N ARG A 135 -25.89 20.98 -30.24
CA ARG A 135 -26.21 19.61 -29.82
C ARG A 135 -26.36 18.63 -30.99
N VAL A 136 -26.59 19.16 -32.20
CA VAL A 136 -26.68 18.40 -33.45
C VAL A 136 -25.51 18.79 -34.36
N ALA A 137 -24.89 17.79 -35.00
CA ALA A 137 -23.82 18.04 -35.96
C ALA A 137 -24.39 18.60 -37.26
N THR A 138 -23.72 19.59 -37.83
CA THR A 138 -24.05 20.20 -39.12
C THR A 138 -22.80 20.26 -40.00
N SER A 139 -22.96 20.60 -41.27
CA SER A 139 -21.83 20.84 -42.20
C SER A 139 -20.85 21.89 -41.68
N GLU A 140 -21.33 22.88 -40.93
CA GLU A 140 -20.53 24.00 -40.38
C GLU A 140 -20.10 23.77 -38.92
N TYR A 141 -20.75 22.83 -38.23
CA TYR A 141 -20.52 22.54 -36.82
C TYR A 141 -20.50 21.04 -36.55
N ASN A 142 -19.32 20.44 -36.72
CA ASN A 142 -19.02 19.05 -36.35
C ASN A 142 -17.57 18.96 -35.83
N LEU A 143 -17.18 17.80 -35.29
CA LEU A 143 -15.87 17.59 -34.70
C LEU A 143 -14.74 17.82 -35.71
N ALA A 144 -14.86 17.31 -36.94
CA ALA A 144 -13.83 17.47 -37.96
C ALA A 144 -13.62 18.93 -38.36
N VAL A 145 -14.71 19.68 -38.54
CA VAL A 145 -14.64 21.11 -38.88
C VAL A 145 -14.06 21.94 -37.73
N LYS A 146 -14.34 21.58 -36.47
CA LYS A 146 -13.81 22.32 -35.31
C LYS A 146 -12.40 21.91 -34.89
N SER A 147 -11.93 20.73 -35.29
CA SER A 147 -10.58 20.27 -34.97
C SER A 147 -10.09 19.23 -35.98
N ASN A 148 -9.21 19.67 -36.90
CA ASN A 148 -8.54 18.79 -37.85
C ASN A 148 -7.67 17.73 -37.14
N GLN A 149 -6.96 18.11 -36.08
CA GLN A 149 -6.14 17.18 -35.29
C GLN A 149 -6.97 16.03 -34.70
N LEU A 150 -8.13 16.33 -34.09
CA LEU A 150 -8.97 15.29 -33.53
C LEU A 150 -9.62 14.42 -34.60
N ALA A 151 -9.92 14.99 -35.78
CA ALA A 151 -10.36 14.19 -36.92
C ALA A 151 -9.30 13.17 -37.36
N GLN A 152 -8.03 13.58 -37.39
CA GLN A 152 -6.89 12.71 -37.71
C GLN A 152 -6.69 11.62 -36.66
N GLU A 153 -6.94 11.92 -35.39
CA GLU A 153 -6.85 10.93 -34.30
C GLU A 153 -8.09 10.01 -34.19
N TRP A 154 -9.08 10.14 -35.08
CA TRP A 154 -10.27 9.30 -35.05
C TRP A 154 -9.99 7.88 -35.53
N HIS A 155 -10.33 6.88 -34.73
CA HIS A 155 -10.17 5.50 -35.15
C HIS A 155 -11.31 5.08 -36.11
N VAL A 156 -11.03 5.02 -37.41
CA VAL A 156 -12.03 4.79 -38.46
C VAL A 156 -12.76 3.45 -38.27
N GLU A 157 -12.02 2.34 -38.21
CA GLU A 157 -12.62 0.99 -38.19
C GLU A 157 -13.45 0.73 -36.92
N LYS A 158 -12.93 1.06 -35.74
CA LYS A 158 -13.60 0.79 -34.46
C LYS A 158 -14.80 1.70 -34.17
N ASN A 159 -14.96 2.79 -34.92
CA ASN A 159 -16.08 3.70 -34.77
C ASN A 159 -17.13 3.55 -35.88
N ASN A 160 -16.82 2.83 -36.96
CA ASN A 160 -17.73 2.58 -38.08
C ASN A 160 -19.12 2.11 -37.58
N PRO A 161 -20.24 2.69 -38.05
CA PRO A 161 -20.40 3.68 -39.14
C PRO A 161 -20.18 5.15 -38.77
N LEU A 162 -19.86 5.46 -37.51
CA LEU A 162 -19.78 6.84 -37.04
C LEU A 162 -18.51 7.55 -37.52
N THR A 163 -18.68 8.73 -38.10
CA THR A 163 -17.59 9.59 -38.57
C THR A 163 -17.45 10.86 -37.71
N PRO A 164 -16.28 11.53 -37.73
CA PRO A 164 -16.10 12.85 -37.11
C PRO A 164 -17.07 13.94 -37.61
N PHE A 165 -17.67 13.76 -38.79
CA PHE A 165 -18.61 14.72 -39.38
C PHE A 165 -20.02 14.61 -38.81
N GLU A 166 -20.34 13.49 -38.14
CA GLU A 166 -21.68 13.20 -37.59
C GLU A 166 -21.79 13.50 -36.09
N VAL A 167 -20.73 14.03 -35.48
CA VAL A 167 -20.67 14.30 -34.05
C VAL A 167 -20.26 15.73 -33.75
N THR A 168 -20.77 16.27 -32.65
CA THR A 168 -20.39 17.60 -32.17
C THR A 168 -19.21 17.51 -31.19
N PRO A 169 -18.40 18.57 -31.08
CA PRO A 169 -17.25 18.61 -30.16
C PRO A 169 -17.59 18.37 -28.69
N ASN A 170 -18.80 18.75 -28.26
CA ASN A 170 -19.25 18.63 -26.87
C ASN A 170 -20.00 17.32 -26.57
N SER A 171 -20.03 16.38 -27.52
CA SER A 171 -20.72 15.10 -27.35
C SER A 171 -20.12 14.27 -26.21
N GLN A 172 -20.98 13.70 -25.37
CA GLN A 172 -20.58 12.78 -24.30
C GLN A 172 -20.37 11.34 -24.81
N ARG A 173 -20.54 11.09 -26.12
CA ARG A 173 -20.35 9.77 -26.73
C ARG A 173 -18.90 9.31 -26.60
N ARG A 174 -18.71 8.07 -26.18
CA ARG A 174 -17.38 7.43 -26.08
C ARG A 174 -17.01 6.73 -27.37
N VAL A 175 -15.93 7.17 -27.98
CA VAL A 175 -15.41 6.66 -29.26
C VAL A 175 -13.96 6.25 -29.12
N TRP A 176 -13.48 5.46 -30.07
CA TRP A 176 -12.08 5.04 -30.15
C TRP A 176 -11.24 6.11 -30.83
N TRP A 177 -10.05 6.33 -30.31
CA TRP A 177 -9.06 7.25 -30.81
C TRP A 177 -7.76 6.49 -31.05
N GLN A 178 -6.99 6.95 -32.02
CA GLN A 178 -5.66 6.44 -32.33
C GLN A 178 -4.72 7.63 -32.51
N CYS A 179 -3.59 7.65 -31.80
CA CYS A 179 -2.60 8.71 -32.01
C CYS A 179 -1.59 8.31 -33.09
N GLU A 180 -0.75 9.25 -33.52
CA GLU A 180 0.29 9.02 -34.53
C GLU A 180 1.27 7.88 -34.17
N LYS A 181 1.47 7.60 -32.88
CA LYS A 181 2.29 6.46 -32.41
C LYS A 181 1.54 5.12 -32.44
N GLY A 182 0.34 5.08 -33.00
CA GLY A 182 -0.49 3.88 -33.11
C GLY A 182 -1.22 3.45 -31.82
N HIS A 183 -1.10 4.20 -30.72
CA HIS A 183 -1.82 3.86 -29.50
C HIS A 183 -3.32 4.07 -29.63
N GLU A 184 -4.12 3.12 -29.17
CA GLU A 184 -5.57 3.18 -29.28
C GLU A 184 -6.26 3.27 -27.91
N TRP A 185 -7.24 4.16 -27.77
CA TRP A 185 -8.00 4.28 -26.52
C TRP A 185 -9.43 4.76 -26.71
N LYS A 186 -10.31 4.39 -25.76
CA LYS A 186 -11.72 4.77 -25.77
C LYS A 186 -12.04 5.82 -24.70
N THR A 187 -12.48 7.01 -25.12
CA THR A 187 -12.90 8.11 -24.24
C THR A 187 -13.99 8.96 -24.90
N ASN A 188 -14.61 9.88 -24.15
CA ASN A 188 -15.67 10.76 -24.70
C ASN A 188 -15.09 11.92 -25.52
N ILE A 189 -15.87 12.37 -26.52
CA ILE A 189 -15.47 13.43 -27.46
C ILE A 189 -15.26 14.77 -26.74
N ALA A 190 -16.17 15.15 -25.84
CA ALA A 190 -16.08 16.38 -25.07
C ALA A 190 -14.75 16.52 -24.29
N ALA A 191 -14.27 15.45 -23.66
CA ALA A 191 -13.02 15.44 -22.92
C ALA A 191 -11.81 15.53 -23.86
N ARG A 192 -11.86 14.88 -25.04
CA ARG A 192 -10.81 15.02 -26.05
C ARG A 192 -10.73 16.44 -26.57
N PHE A 193 -11.88 17.03 -26.89
CA PHE A 193 -11.99 18.40 -27.35
C PHE A 193 -11.50 19.42 -26.30
N LYS A 194 -11.73 19.16 -25.01
CA LYS A 194 -11.17 19.96 -23.90
C LYS A 194 -9.65 19.78 -23.67
N GLY A 195 -8.97 18.92 -24.45
CA GLY A 195 -7.51 18.75 -24.41
C GLY A 195 -6.99 17.51 -23.68
N THR A 196 -7.80 16.45 -23.49
CA THR A 196 -7.24 15.18 -23.01
C THR A 196 -6.40 14.49 -24.10
N ASN A 197 -5.12 14.26 -23.82
CA ASN A 197 -4.17 13.61 -24.73
C ASN A 197 -4.18 12.08 -24.62
N CYS A 198 -3.48 11.43 -25.54
CA CYS A 198 -3.25 9.98 -25.51
C CYS A 198 -2.69 9.52 -24.14
N PRO A 199 -3.38 8.62 -23.41
CA PRO A 199 -2.97 8.23 -22.06
C PRO A 199 -1.67 7.41 -22.04
N TYR A 200 -1.31 6.78 -23.16
CA TYR A 200 -0.05 6.04 -23.33
C TYR A 200 1.12 7.01 -23.49
N CYS A 201 1.00 7.98 -24.41
CA CYS A 201 2.03 9.02 -24.60
C CYS A 201 2.28 9.85 -23.33
N MET A 202 1.24 10.07 -22.52
CA MET A 202 1.33 10.79 -21.24
C MET A 202 1.83 9.92 -20.07
N GLY A 203 2.22 8.66 -20.30
CA GLY A 203 2.69 7.73 -19.26
C GLY A 203 1.63 7.33 -18.23
N LYS A 204 0.33 7.59 -18.51
CA LYS A 204 -0.79 7.22 -17.63
C LYS A 204 -1.23 5.77 -17.83
N ARG A 205 -0.86 5.16 -18.95
CA ARG A 205 -1.06 3.74 -19.27
C ARG A 205 0.24 3.13 -19.77
N PRO A 206 0.48 1.82 -19.52
CA PRO A 206 1.68 1.15 -20.01
C PRO A 206 1.65 1.04 -21.53
N SER A 207 2.80 1.28 -22.17
CA SER A 207 3.05 1.00 -23.59
C SER A 207 4.34 0.18 -23.74
N ALA A 208 4.67 -0.23 -24.97
CA ALA A 208 5.92 -0.91 -25.26
C ALA A 208 7.16 -0.08 -24.88
N GLU A 209 7.06 1.26 -24.95
CA GLU A 209 8.15 2.20 -24.66
C GLU A 209 8.09 2.77 -23.23
N TYR A 210 6.96 2.60 -22.54
CA TYR A 210 6.72 3.17 -21.22
C TYR A 210 5.98 2.19 -20.31
N ASN A 211 6.75 1.37 -19.61
CA ASN A 211 6.29 0.48 -18.55
C ASN A 211 7.39 0.33 -17.48
N LEU A 212 7.09 -0.38 -16.39
CA LEU A 212 8.03 -0.55 -15.28
C LEU A 212 9.30 -1.30 -15.71
N ALA A 213 9.18 -2.33 -16.56
CA ALA A 213 10.33 -3.08 -17.09
C ALA A 213 11.30 -2.19 -17.85
N VAL A 214 10.77 -1.36 -18.75
CA VAL A 214 11.57 -0.47 -19.60
C VAL A 214 12.18 0.68 -18.80
N LYS A 215 11.45 1.26 -17.83
CA LYS A 215 11.92 2.46 -17.11
C LYS A 215 12.72 2.15 -15.85
N HIS A 216 12.50 1.00 -15.22
CA HIS A 216 13.20 0.59 -13.99
C HIS A 216 13.61 -0.89 -14.06
N PRO A 217 14.55 -1.25 -14.97
CA PRO A 217 14.98 -2.65 -15.15
C PRO A 217 15.57 -3.27 -13.87
N HIS A 218 16.18 -2.47 -12.99
CA HIS A 218 16.71 -2.93 -11.71
C HIS A 218 15.63 -3.40 -10.73
N LEU A 219 14.37 -2.96 -10.88
CA LEU A 219 13.26 -3.38 -10.03
C LEU A 219 12.69 -4.74 -10.43
N ILE A 220 13.02 -5.24 -11.62
CA ILE A 220 12.47 -6.48 -12.18
C ILE A 220 12.99 -7.71 -11.46
N SER A 221 14.25 -7.67 -11.05
CA SER A 221 14.84 -8.70 -10.19
C SER A 221 14.16 -8.78 -8.82
N GLU A 222 13.46 -7.71 -8.41
CA GLU A 222 12.71 -7.68 -7.15
C GLU A 222 11.21 -7.92 -7.32
N TRP A 223 10.70 -8.13 -8.54
CA TRP A 223 9.28 -8.36 -8.78
C TRP A 223 8.87 -9.80 -8.40
N HIS A 224 7.90 -9.94 -7.49
CA HIS A 224 7.41 -11.27 -7.13
C HIS A 224 6.41 -11.81 -8.17
N ALA A 225 6.91 -12.57 -9.15
CA ALA A 225 6.12 -13.04 -10.30
C ALA A 225 4.82 -13.79 -9.89
N GLU A 226 4.89 -14.74 -8.96
CA GLU A 226 3.72 -15.56 -8.61
C GLU A 226 2.61 -14.76 -7.92
N LYS A 227 2.95 -14.02 -6.86
CA LYS A 227 1.98 -13.22 -6.08
C LYS A 227 1.37 -12.04 -6.83
N ASN A 228 1.99 -11.63 -7.93
CA ASN A 228 1.52 -10.49 -8.71
C ASN A 228 0.66 -10.88 -9.91
N LYS A 229 0.53 -12.16 -10.25
CA LYS A 229 -0.30 -12.61 -11.37
C LYS A 229 -1.74 -12.07 -11.22
N PRO A 230 -2.34 -11.53 -12.29
CA PRO A 230 -1.86 -11.49 -13.69
C PRO A 230 -1.03 -10.24 -14.06
N LEU A 231 -0.62 -9.40 -13.11
CA LEU A 231 0.20 -8.22 -13.39
C LEU A 231 1.64 -8.62 -13.70
N THR A 232 2.21 -7.96 -14.70
CA THR A 232 3.62 -8.08 -15.10
C THR A 232 4.25 -6.69 -15.09
N PRO A 233 5.57 -6.58 -14.98
CA PRO A 233 6.25 -5.29 -15.10
C PRO A 233 6.00 -4.57 -16.44
N ASP A 234 5.69 -5.30 -17.51
CA ASP A 234 5.36 -4.75 -18.83
C ASP A 234 3.97 -4.12 -18.91
N ASN A 235 3.04 -4.54 -18.04
CA ASN A 235 1.64 -4.09 -18.05
C ASN A 235 1.32 -3.11 -16.90
N ILE A 236 2.34 -2.49 -16.31
CA ILE A 236 2.20 -1.49 -15.26
C ILE A 236 3.17 -0.33 -15.48
N THR A 237 2.74 0.89 -15.14
CA THR A 237 3.60 2.08 -15.25
C THR A 237 4.38 2.32 -13.95
N PRO A 238 5.55 2.99 -14.02
CA PRO A 238 6.28 3.40 -12.81
C PRO A 238 5.45 4.28 -11.88
N GLY A 239 4.59 5.16 -12.42
CA GLY A 239 3.69 6.01 -11.63
C GLY A 239 2.47 5.31 -11.01
N SER A 240 2.38 3.98 -11.11
CA SER A 240 1.21 3.24 -10.62
C SER A 240 1.08 3.29 -9.10
N LYS A 241 -0.15 3.52 -8.64
CA LYS A 241 -0.53 3.47 -7.22
C LYS A 241 -0.94 2.07 -6.75
N LYS A 242 -0.81 1.05 -7.60
CA LYS A 242 -1.09 -0.33 -7.19
C LYS A 242 -0.04 -0.83 -6.21
N VAL A 243 -0.50 -1.55 -5.18
CA VAL A 243 0.36 -2.32 -4.28
C VAL A 243 0.62 -3.68 -4.93
N VAL A 244 1.89 -4.05 -5.02
CA VAL A 244 2.34 -5.34 -5.55
C VAL A 244 3.35 -5.96 -4.59
N TRP A 245 3.57 -7.27 -4.70
CA TRP A 245 4.55 -7.99 -3.92
C TRP A 245 5.95 -7.87 -4.54
N TRP A 246 6.92 -7.60 -3.68
CA TRP A 246 8.33 -7.53 -4.01
C TRP A 246 9.07 -8.60 -3.24
N GLN A 247 10.15 -9.10 -3.82
CA GLN A 247 11.06 -10.05 -3.21
C GLN A 247 12.48 -9.60 -3.51
N CYS A 248 13.24 -9.15 -2.51
CA CYS A 248 14.62 -8.78 -2.74
C CYS A 248 15.50 -10.02 -2.85
N LYS A 249 16.76 -9.85 -3.27
CA LYS A 249 17.75 -10.94 -3.37
C LYS A 249 18.05 -11.68 -2.04
N TRP A 250 17.58 -11.14 -0.91
CA TRP A 250 17.66 -11.80 0.41
C TRP A 250 16.38 -12.54 0.79
N ASN A 251 15.51 -12.84 -0.17
CA ASN A 251 14.22 -13.53 0.02
C ASN A 251 13.27 -12.85 1.01
N HIS A 252 13.50 -11.58 1.33
CA HIS A 252 12.49 -10.80 2.02
C HIS A 252 11.37 -10.50 1.05
N GLU A 253 10.17 -10.96 1.38
CA GLU A 253 8.97 -10.58 0.65
C GLU A 253 8.22 -9.47 1.38
N TRP A 254 7.71 -8.49 0.64
CA TRP A 254 6.87 -7.42 1.19
C TRP A 254 5.93 -6.82 0.14
N PRO A 255 4.74 -6.34 0.54
CA PRO A 255 3.90 -5.52 -0.32
C PRO A 255 4.39 -4.07 -0.33
N ALA A 256 4.47 -3.44 -1.51
CA ALA A 256 4.72 -2.00 -1.65
C ALA A 256 4.09 -1.42 -2.91
N VAL A 257 3.84 -0.11 -2.90
CA VAL A 257 3.30 0.60 -4.05
C VAL A 257 4.35 0.73 -5.16
N VAL A 258 3.99 0.55 -6.42
CA VAL A 258 4.95 0.63 -7.54
C VAL A 258 5.64 1.99 -7.63
N HIS A 259 4.91 3.10 -7.53
CA HIS A 259 5.54 4.42 -7.62
C HIS A 259 6.52 4.73 -6.49
N THR A 260 6.29 4.21 -5.27
CA THR A 260 7.26 4.43 -4.18
C THR A 260 8.54 3.65 -4.44
N ARG A 261 8.43 2.45 -5.01
CA ARG A 261 9.58 1.64 -5.44
C ARG A 261 10.34 2.29 -6.58
N ALA A 262 9.62 2.82 -7.58
CA ALA A 262 10.21 3.60 -8.68
C ALA A 262 10.95 4.86 -8.20
N ASN A 263 10.51 5.45 -7.08
CA ASN A 263 11.16 6.60 -6.42
C ASN A 263 12.33 6.20 -5.49
N GLY A 264 12.74 4.93 -5.44
CA GLY A 264 13.94 4.48 -4.73
C GLY A 264 13.71 3.95 -3.31
N HIS A 265 12.47 3.75 -2.86
CA HIS A 265 12.23 3.11 -1.56
C HIS A 265 12.59 1.62 -1.62
N ASN A 266 13.59 1.19 -0.85
CA ASN A 266 14.11 -0.18 -0.87
C ASN A 266 13.34 -1.16 0.04
N CYS A 267 13.77 -2.43 0.07
CA CYS A 267 13.22 -3.44 0.96
C CYS A 267 13.25 -2.95 2.43
N PRO A 268 12.10 -2.90 3.14
CA PRO A 268 12.05 -2.41 4.51
C PRO A 268 12.72 -3.34 5.53
N LYS A 269 12.92 -4.61 5.15
CA LYS A 269 13.58 -5.62 5.99
C LYS A 269 15.10 -5.61 5.79
N CYS A 270 15.59 -5.01 4.71
CA CYS A 270 17.02 -4.82 4.50
C CYS A 270 17.50 -3.61 5.31
N ASN A 271 17.75 -3.81 6.60
CA ASN A 271 18.27 -2.77 7.48
C ASN A 271 19.77 -2.58 7.23
N ILE A 272 20.12 -1.81 6.20
CA ILE A 272 21.49 -1.37 5.98
C ILE A 272 21.75 -0.24 6.99
N ARG A 273 22.37 -0.58 8.13
CA ARG A 273 22.77 0.40 9.15
C ARG A 273 24.08 1.12 8.82
N THR A 274 24.83 0.58 7.87
CA THR A 274 26.10 1.12 7.41
C THR A 274 25.88 2.23 6.38
N SER A 275 26.62 3.34 6.52
CA SER A 275 26.59 4.42 5.53
C SER A 275 27.38 4.05 4.26
N ARG A 276 26.95 4.52 3.07
CA ARG A 276 27.74 4.36 1.83
C ARG A 276 29.09 5.06 1.93
N LEU A 277 29.16 6.17 2.66
CA LEU A 277 30.39 6.93 2.88
C LEU A 277 31.34 6.16 3.81
N GLU A 278 30.82 5.51 4.84
CA GLU A 278 31.57 4.64 5.75
C GLU A 278 32.25 3.49 4.98
N VAL A 279 31.49 2.75 4.16
CA VAL A 279 32.06 1.68 3.31
C VAL A 279 33.12 2.24 2.37
N ARG A 280 32.87 3.42 1.80
CA ARG A 280 33.82 4.04 0.86
C ARG A 280 35.12 4.40 1.58
N LEU A 281 35.06 5.07 2.74
CA LEU A 281 36.23 5.39 3.56
C LEU A 281 37.02 4.14 3.92
N TYR A 282 36.34 3.07 4.37
CA TYR A 282 36.99 1.80 4.65
C TYR A 282 37.78 1.25 3.44
N CYS A 283 37.14 1.17 2.27
CA CYS A 283 37.76 0.60 1.08
C CYS A 283 38.98 1.40 0.61
N GLU A 284 38.89 2.74 0.59
CA GLU A 284 39.99 3.57 0.14
C GLU A 284 41.14 3.59 1.16
N LEU A 285 40.84 3.70 2.46
CA LEU A 285 41.88 3.64 3.51
C LEU A 285 42.59 2.30 3.52
N LYS A 286 41.88 1.19 3.25
CA LYS A 286 42.47 -0.14 3.14
C LYS A 286 43.41 -0.30 1.94
N SER A 287 43.25 0.50 0.88
CA SER A 287 44.23 0.51 -0.23
C SER A 287 45.57 1.13 0.17
N ILE A 288 45.55 1.96 1.22
CA ILE A 288 46.72 2.69 1.72
C ILE A 288 47.36 1.89 2.87
N PHE A 289 46.54 1.55 3.88
CA PHE A 289 46.97 0.87 5.11
C PHE A 289 46.50 -0.59 5.11
N GLU A 290 47.40 -1.52 5.41
CA GLU A 290 47.11 -2.97 5.27
C GLU A 290 46.24 -3.53 6.41
N ASP A 291 46.25 -2.90 7.59
CA ASP A 291 45.63 -3.39 8.81
C ASP A 291 44.27 -2.73 9.13
N VAL A 292 43.65 -2.01 8.19
CA VAL A 292 42.36 -1.34 8.41
C VAL A 292 41.26 -2.35 8.74
N LEU A 293 40.59 -2.11 9.87
CA LEU A 293 39.44 -2.88 10.35
C LEU A 293 38.15 -2.07 10.20
N TRP A 294 37.08 -2.76 9.79
CA TRP A 294 35.75 -2.17 9.61
C TRP A 294 34.79 -2.65 10.72
N GLN A 295 34.08 -1.70 11.34
CA GLN A 295 33.11 -1.90 12.42
C GLN A 295 33.70 -2.69 13.61
N GLU A 296 34.92 -2.32 14.02
CA GLU A 296 35.66 -3.05 15.05
C GLU A 296 35.19 -2.67 16.45
N LYS A 297 35.06 -3.65 17.36
CA LYS A 297 34.57 -3.39 18.72
C LYS A 297 35.71 -3.33 19.73
N ILE A 298 36.01 -2.13 20.19
CA ILE A 298 37.05 -1.86 21.19
C ILE A 298 36.38 -1.40 22.49
N HIS A 299 36.69 -2.08 23.60
CA HIS A 299 36.12 -1.78 24.93
C HIS A 299 34.60 -1.57 24.93
N THR A 300 33.87 -2.45 24.22
CA THR A 300 32.40 -2.43 24.02
C THR A 300 31.83 -1.35 23.09
N ARG A 301 32.67 -0.48 22.52
CA ARG A 301 32.26 0.51 21.52
C ARG A 301 32.71 0.07 20.14
N GLU A 302 31.77 0.07 19.21
CA GLU A 302 32.06 -0.14 17.78
C GLU A 302 32.69 1.14 17.23
N ILE A 303 33.78 1.02 16.46
CA ILE A 303 34.42 2.10 15.70
C ILE A 303 34.19 1.80 14.22
N ASP A 304 33.71 2.79 13.46
CA ASP A 304 33.34 2.57 12.06
C ASP A 304 34.54 2.11 11.22
N VAL A 305 35.66 2.85 11.25
CA VAL A 305 36.93 2.44 10.63
C VAL A 305 38.05 2.58 11.65
N TYR A 306 38.85 1.54 11.85
CA TYR A 306 39.96 1.53 12.80
C TYR A 306 41.27 1.10 12.12
N ILE A 307 42.35 1.83 12.40
CA ILE A 307 43.70 1.57 11.89
C ILE A 307 44.60 1.28 13.10
N PRO A 308 44.82 -0.01 13.43
CA PRO A 308 45.50 -0.44 14.65
C PRO A 308 46.89 0.15 14.84
N HIS A 309 47.77 0.09 13.84
CA HIS A 309 49.15 0.56 13.98
C HIS A 309 49.25 2.08 14.19
N LEU A 310 48.25 2.86 13.77
CA LEU A 310 48.16 4.31 14.03
C LEU A 310 47.37 4.65 15.30
N THR A 311 46.83 3.64 15.99
CA THR A 311 45.83 3.79 17.06
C THR A 311 44.73 4.80 16.71
N LEU A 312 44.26 4.76 15.46
CA LEU A 312 43.35 5.74 14.88
C LEU A 312 41.97 5.14 14.62
N GLY A 313 40.94 5.75 15.17
CA GLY A 313 39.53 5.51 14.83
C GLY A 313 38.95 6.64 13.98
N ILE A 314 38.03 6.31 13.09
CA ILE A 314 37.28 7.26 12.26
C ILE A 314 35.79 6.92 12.40
N GLU A 315 34.96 7.93 12.67
CA GLU A 315 33.50 7.83 12.78
C GLU A 315 32.83 8.62 11.65
N VAL A 316 31.76 8.09 11.07
CA VAL A 316 30.95 8.79 10.05
C VAL A 316 29.60 9.21 10.63
N ASP A 317 29.50 10.47 11.03
CA ASP A 317 28.34 11.00 11.73
C ASP A 317 27.32 11.62 10.75
N GLY A 318 26.22 10.91 10.50
CA GLY A 318 25.12 11.39 9.67
C GLY A 318 24.10 12.25 10.45
N PHE A 319 23.63 13.36 9.87
CA PHE A 319 22.74 14.32 10.54
C PHE A 319 21.55 13.67 11.28
N TYR A 320 20.79 12.80 10.60
CA TYR A 320 19.58 12.20 11.16
C TYR A 320 19.82 11.37 12.42
N TRP A 321 21.00 10.75 12.53
CA TRP A 321 21.35 9.85 13.64
C TRP A 321 22.01 10.60 14.80
N HIS A 322 22.64 11.75 14.53
CA HIS A 322 23.49 12.49 15.47
C HIS A 322 22.94 13.85 15.93
N GLN A 323 21.76 14.27 15.47
CA GLN A 323 21.16 15.56 15.82
C GLN A 323 20.68 15.69 17.28
N SER A 324 20.28 14.59 17.94
CA SER A 324 19.67 14.64 19.29
C SER A 324 20.71 14.86 20.40
N ASP A 325 20.34 15.58 21.45
CA ASP A 325 21.22 15.85 22.60
C ASP A 325 21.68 14.57 23.33
N GLU A 326 20.83 13.54 23.42
CA GLU A 326 21.22 12.24 23.98
C GLU A 326 22.34 11.60 23.17
N ARG A 327 22.30 11.75 21.84
CA ARG A 327 23.32 11.21 20.95
C ARG A 327 24.61 12.02 21.04
N LYS A 328 24.54 13.35 21.07
CA LYS A 328 25.71 14.21 21.31
C LYS A 328 26.44 13.83 22.61
N LYS A 329 25.71 13.57 23.70
CA LYS A 329 26.27 13.07 24.97
C LYS A 329 26.92 11.69 24.83
N ALA A 330 26.28 10.77 24.10
CA ALA A 330 26.81 9.43 23.88
C ALA A 330 28.09 9.43 23.02
N ASP A 331 28.15 10.27 21.99
CA ASP A 331 29.33 10.42 21.13
C ASP A 331 30.50 11.03 21.92
N ASN A 332 30.26 12.05 22.74
CA ASN A 332 31.29 12.61 23.63
C ASN A 332 31.81 11.56 24.63
N ALA A 333 30.92 10.79 25.27
CA ALA A 333 31.32 9.71 26.16
C ALA A 333 32.15 8.63 25.44
N LYS A 334 31.86 8.35 24.17
CA LYS A 334 32.64 7.44 23.34
C LYS A 334 34.03 8.02 23.03
N GLN A 335 34.12 9.29 22.68
CA GLN A 335 35.39 9.98 22.42
C GLN A 335 36.29 9.99 23.66
N ILE A 336 35.75 10.32 24.84
CA ILE A 336 36.50 10.26 26.11
C ILE A 336 36.99 8.84 26.40
N LEU A 337 36.12 7.84 26.24
CA LEU A 337 36.48 6.44 26.51
C LEU A 337 37.61 5.97 25.58
N LEU A 338 37.50 6.22 24.28
CA LEU A 338 38.53 5.80 23.31
C LEU A 338 39.84 6.57 23.52
N GLY A 339 39.77 7.87 23.77
CA GLY A 339 40.94 8.70 24.08
C GLY A 339 41.68 8.24 25.33
N ASN A 340 40.96 7.88 26.40
CA ASN A 340 41.57 7.30 27.61
C ASN A 340 42.26 5.95 27.37
N ASN A 341 41.94 5.27 26.27
CA ASN A 341 42.60 4.02 25.84
C ASN A 341 43.65 4.27 24.74
N GLY A 342 44.10 5.51 24.56
CA GLY A 342 45.17 5.87 23.61
C GLY A 342 44.73 5.86 22.14
N ILE A 343 43.42 5.89 21.87
CA ILE A 343 42.89 5.91 20.50
C ILE A 343 42.55 7.34 20.11
N THR A 344 43.18 7.83 19.05
CA THR A 344 42.83 9.09 18.41
C THR A 344 41.56 8.88 17.60
N LEU A 345 40.56 9.76 17.75
CA LEU A 345 39.29 9.66 17.02
C LEU A 345 39.12 10.85 16.07
N ILE A 346 38.95 10.58 14.78
CA ILE A 346 38.52 11.57 13.77
C ILE A 346 37.02 11.40 13.53
N ARG A 347 36.30 12.52 13.44
CA ARG A 347 34.85 12.52 13.18
C ARG A 347 34.57 13.13 11.81
N VAL A 348 34.02 12.35 10.90
CA VAL A 348 33.57 12.81 9.57
C VAL A 348 32.09 13.16 9.67
N MET A 349 31.78 14.45 9.76
CA MET A 349 30.47 14.95 10.21
C MET A 349 29.65 15.58 9.09
N ASP A 350 28.37 15.27 9.02
CA ASP A 350 27.43 15.95 8.14
C ASP A 350 27.41 17.46 8.44
N ASP A 351 27.50 18.31 7.42
CA ASP A 351 27.64 19.76 7.53
C ASP A 351 26.45 20.46 8.21
N ARG A 352 25.33 19.76 8.38
CA ARG A 352 24.16 20.22 9.15
C ARG A 352 24.32 20.04 10.67
N LEU A 353 25.34 19.31 11.12
CA LEU A 353 25.69 19.19 12.53
C LEU A 353 26.61 20.34 12.94
N GLU A 354 26.54 20.75 14.21
CA GLU A 354 27.46 21.75 14.76
C GLU A 354 28.89 21.16 14.82
N VAL A 355 29.79 21.69 13.99
CA VAL A 355 31.20 21.26 13.93
C VAL A 355 32.03 22.21 14.79
N ASN A 356 32.40 21.80 16.01
CA ASN A 356 33.12 22.65 16.97
C ASN A 356 34.47 22.06 17.45
N GLU A 357 34.91 20.91 16.92
CA GLU A 357 36.09 20.21 17.43
C GLU A 357 37.21 20.10 16.38
N SER A 358 38.47 20.17 16.83
CA SER A 358 39.66 20.16 15.97
C SER A 358 39.90 18.85 15.22
N ASN A 359 39.23 17.77 15.63
CA ASN A 359 39.26 16.43 15.03
C ASN A 359 38.05 16.16 14.11
N SER A 360 37.27 17.19 13.77
CA SER A 360 36.07 17.06 12.94
C SER A 360 36.31 17.48 11.49
N ILE A 361 35.82 16.68 10.53
CA ILE A 361 35.93 16.90 9.10
C ILE A 361 34.52 16.97 8.50
N PRO A 362 34.03 18.14 8.06
CA PRO A 362 32.68 18.27 7.53
C PRO A 362 32.53 17.59 6.16
N TYR A 363 31.35 17.06 5.88
CA TYR A 363 30.94 16.62 4.55
C TYR A 363 29.50 17.00 4.24
N VAL A 364 29.22 17.22 2.95
CA VAL A 364 27.87 17.45 2.44
C VAL A 364 27.22 16.10 2.13
N ASN A 365 26.03 15.84 2.67
CA ASN A 365 25.28 14.62 2.35
C ASN A 365 24.91 14.58 0.85
N ASN A 366 25.15 13.45 0.19
CA ASN A 366 25.12 13.30 -1.28
C ASN A 366 26.14 14.14 -2.07
N GLY A 367 27.12 14.76 -1.40
CA GLY A 367 28.27 15.38 -2.04
C GLY A 367 29.26 14.34 -2.60
N ASN A 368 30.38 14.82 -3.16
CA ASN A 368 31.43 13.95 -3.70
C ASN A 368 32.20 13.23 -2.58
N PRO A 369 32.10 11.90 -2.43
CA PRO A 369 32.82 11.17 -1.39
C PRO A 369 34.33 11.25 -1.51
N LEU A 370 34.86 11.43 -2.72
CA LEU A 370 36.31 11.50 -2.95
C LEU A 370 36.93 12.71 -2.23
N ALA A 371 36.25 13.87 -2.27
CA ALA A 371 36.70 15.07 -1.57
C ALA A 371 36.78 14.85 -0.05
N VAL A 372 35.84 14.09 0.51
CA VAL A 372 35.84 13.74 1.94
C VAL A 372 37.03 12.85 2.28
N ILE A 373 37.31 11.84 1.46
CA ILE A 373 38.46 10.94 1.65
C ILE A 373 39.77 11.72 1.58
N VAL A 374 39.94 12.59 0.58
CA VAL A 374 41.12 13.45 0.45
C VAL A 374 41.28 14.35 1.68
N ASN A 375 40.19 14.91 2.23
CA ASN A 375 40.24 15.71 3.45
C ASN A 375 40.65 14.86 4.68
N VAL A 376 40.15 13.64 4.80
CA VAL A 376 40.55 12.69 5.86
C VAL A 376 42.04 12.37 5.75
N LEU A 377 42.52 12.02 4.56
CA LEU A 377 43.94 11.71 4.32
C LEU A 377 44.84 12.92 4.56
N THR A 378 44.42 14.11 4.12
CA THR A 378 45.15 15.37 4.38
C THR A 378 45.25 15.66 5.88
N PHE A 379 44.17 15.39 6.61
CA PHE A 379 44.16 15.53 8.07
C PHE A 379 45.15 14.55 8.71
N ILE A 380 45.05 13.25 8.40
CA ILE A 380 45.97 12.20 8.89
C ILE A 380 47.43 12.58 8.60
N ARG A 381 47.73 13.00 7.36
CA ARG A 381 49.05 13.41 6.90
C ARG A 381 49.67 14.56 7.68
N ARG A 382 48.83 15.45 8.21
CA ARG A 382 49.23 16.66 8.95
C ARG A 382 49.30 16.43 10.45
N THR A 383 48.48 15.54 11.00
CA THR A 383 48.28 15.44 12.46
C THR A 383 48.94 14.23 13.12
N LEU A 384 49.24 13.18 12.35
CA LEU A 384 49.83 11.95 12.89
C LEU A 384 51.29 11.78 12.47
N GLU A 385 52.07 11.14 13.32
CA GLU A 385 53.40 10.65 12.97
C GLU A 385 53.24 9.39 12.12
N LEU A 386 53.68 9.47 10.86
CA LEU A 386 53.54 8.41 9.87
C LEU A 386 54.91 7.84 9.50
N THR A 387 54.93 6.57 9.11
CA THR A 387 56.12 6.02 8.44
C THR A 387 56.33 6.71 7.09
N GLU A 388 57.56 6.70 6.57
CA GLU A 388 57.84 7.25 5.23
C GLU A 388 56.98 6.57 4.15
N ILE A 389 56.68 5.28 4.32
CA ILE A 389 55.86 4.50 3.40
C ILE A 389 54.42 4.99 3.42
N ASP A 390 53.82 5.14 4.60
CA ASP A 390 52.43 5.58 4.74
C ASP A 390 52.26 7.01 4.25
N ALA A 391 53.17 7.91 4.63
CA ALA A 391 53.17 9.29 4.16
C ALA A 391 53.21 9.37 2.63
N LYS A 392 54.09 8.57 2.00
CA LYS A 392 54.20 8.49 0.54
C LYS A 392 52.92 7.97 -0.11
N LYS A 393 52.34 6.87 0.40
CA LYS A 393 51.08 6.32 -0.15
C LYS A 393 49.91 7.31 -0.05
N ILE A 394 49.84 8.06 1.05
CA ILE A 394 48.84 9.13 1.20
C ILE A 394 49.07 10.22 0.15
N ASP A 395 50.32 10.70 0.00
CA ASP A 395 50.66 11.77 -0.94
C ASP A 395 50.36 11.34 -2.40
N GLU A 396 50.62 10.07 -2.74
CA GLU A 396 50.27 9.45 -4.03
C GLU A 396 48.75 9.40 -4.25
N TYR A 397 47.97 8.93 -3.26
CA TYR A 397 46.51 8.88 -3.35
C TYR A 397 45.91 10.29 -3.56
N ILE A 398 46.35 11.27 -2.77
CA ILE A 398 45.88 12.67 -2.86
C ILE A 398 46.22 13.24 -4.25
N SER A 399 47.42 12.95 -4.77
CA SER A 399 47.86 13.43 -6.08
C SER A 399 47.09 12.79 -7.23
N ALA A 400 46.79 11.49 -7.13
CA ALA A 400 46.00 10.76 -8.13
C ALA A 400 44.55 11.28 -8.16
N ASN A 401 43.99 11.62 -6.99
CA ASN A 401 42.65 12.18 -6.84
C ASN A 401 41.58 11.36 -7.59
N GLU A 402 41.61 10.05 -7.38
CA GLU A 402 40.68 9.07 -7.94
C GLU A 402 40.48 7.91 -6.96
N TYR A 403 39.41 7.14 -7.11
CA TYR A 403 39.16 5.96 -6.28
C TYR A 403 40.10 4.82 -6.65
N GLN A 404 40.74 4.21 -5.66
CA GLN A 404 41.67 3.09 -5.84
C GLN A 404 40.99 1.73 -5.57
N SER A 405 39.86 1.71 -4.84
CA SER A 405 39.18 0.47 -4.39
C SER A 405 37.77 0.27 -4.95
N GLU A 406 37.50 0.68 -6.19
CA GLU A 406 36.15 0.63 -6.78
C GLU A 406 35.55 -0.80 -6.84
N GLY A 407 36.37 -1.81 -7.12
CA GLY A 407 35.94 -3.21 -7.15
C GLY A 407 35.50 -3.74 -5.79
N GLU A 408 36.30 -3.48 -4.74
CA GLU A 408 36.00 -3.91 -3.37
C GLU A 408 34.78 -3.17 -2.82
N TYR A 409 34.69 -1.86 -3.06
CA TYR A 409 33.53 -1.05 -2.70
C TYR A 409 32.23 -1.63 -3.29
N ASN A 410 32.21 -1.88 -4.60
CA ASN A 410 31.03 -2.42 -5.27
C ASN A 410 30.67 -3.82 -4.75
N ALA A 411 31.66 -4.66 -4.44
CA ALA A 411 31.43 -5.96 -3.82
C ALA A 411 30.74 -5.83 -2.45
N ILE A 412 31.24 -4.98 -1.55
CA ILE A 412 30.64 -4.78 -0.22
C ILE A 412 29.24 -4.18 -0.31
N ILE A 413 29.06 -3.11 -1.10
CA ILE A 413 27.76 -2.49 -1.31
C ILE A 413 26.74 -3.49 -1.86
N SER A 414 27.18 -4.38 -2.76
CA SER A 414 26.31 -5.43 -3.28
C SER A 414 25.98 -6.48 -2.22
N ALA A 415 26.82 -6.73 -1.22
CA ALA A 415 26.55 -7.71 -0.18
C ALA A 415 25.61 -7.18 0.91
N LEU A 416 25.63 -5.88 1.21
CA LEU A 416 24.80 -5.24 2.26
C LEU A 416 23.30 -5.41 2.04
N PRO A 417 22.51 -5.78 3.08
CA PRO A 417 22.82 -5.70 4.51
C PRO A 417 23.41 -6.99 5.09
N SER A 418 23.94 -7.91 4.27
CA SER A 418 24.54 -9.13 4.80
C SER A 418 25.69 -8.76 5.74
N PRO A 419 25.85 -9.44 6.88
CA PRO A 419 26.99 -9.23 7.76
C PRO A 419 28.30 -9.56 7.03
N LEU A 420 29.40 -9.00 7.53
CA LEU A 420 30.74 -9.43 7.14
C LEU A 420 30.89 -10.95 7.28
N ILE A 421 31.62 -11.58 6.35
CA ILE A 421 31.83 -13.04 6.36
C ILE A 421 32.35 -13.50 7.73
N LYS A 422 33.34 -12.79 8.31
CA LYS A 422 33.91 -13.06 9.65
C LYS A 422 32.87 -13.10 10.78
N SER A 423 31.77 -12.36 10.62
CA SER A 423 30.70 -12.22 11.62
C SER A 423 29.41 -12.95 11.22
N SER A 424 29.42 -13.64 10.08
CA SER A 424 28.31 -14.43 9.54
C SER A 424 28.41 -15.90 9.92
N ILE A 425 27.33 -16.68 9.78
CA ILE A 425 27.41 -18.13 9.97
C ILE A 425 28.46 -18.78 9.07
N ALA A 426 28.62 -18.27 7.83
CA ALA A 426 29.63 -18.78 6.89
C ALA A 426 31.07 -18.64 7.40
N GLY A 427 31.34 -17.67 8.28
CA GLY A 427 32.66 -17.47 8.88
C GLY A 427 32.98 -18.41 10.04
N ASN A 428 32.03 -19.24 10.49
CA ASN A 428 32.24 -20.21 11.57
C ASN A 428 32.08 -21.64 11.04
N PRO A 429 33.19 -22.38 10.80
CA PRO A 429 33.14 -23.73 10.26
C PRO A 429 32.29 -24.72 11.06
N ASP A 430 32.23 -24.58 12.38
CA ASP A 430 31.49 -25.52 13.23
C ASP A 430 29.97 -25.29 13.19
N LEU A 431 29.55 -24.02 13.10
CA LEU A 431 28.13 -23.71 12.84
C LEU A 431 27.75 -24.11 11.42
N LEU A 432 28.62 -23.88 10.44
CA LEU A 432 28.36 -24.21 9.04
C LEU A 432 28.17 -25.72 8.85
N LYS A 433 28.96 -26.56 9.52
CA LYS A 433 28.79 -28.03 9.53
C LYS A 433 27.41 -28.46 10.02
N GLU A 434 26.82 -27.70 10.95
CA GLU A 434 25.49 -28.00 11.50
C GLU A 434 24.36 -27.25 10.79
N TRP A 435 24.65 -26.45 9.77
CA TRP A 435 23.62 -25.77 8.99
C TRP A 435 22.78 -26.79 8.24
N HIS A 436 21.45 -26.73 8.38
CA HIS A 436 20.60 -27.69 7.69
C HIS A 436 20.66 -27.46 6.17
N PRO A 437 20.87 -28.52 5.35
CA PRO A 437 21.13 -28.37 3.92
C PRO A 437 19.98 -27.68 3.14
N ASN A 438 18.73 -28.06 3.40
CA ASN A 438 17.60 -27.67 2.52
C ASN A 438 16.39 -27.00 3.21
N LYS A 439 16.39 -26.80 4.53
CA LYS A 439 15.21 -26.27 5.26
C LYS A 439 15.27 -24.77 5.52
N ASN A 440 16.38 -24.12 5.18
CA ASN A 440 16.58 -22.70 5.44
C ASN A 440 16.29 -21.87 4.19
N SER A 441 15.48 -20.83 4.35
CA SER A 441 15.22 -19.82 3.30
C SER A 441 16.35 -18.78 3.18
N TYR A 442 17.29 -18.79 4.13
CA TYR A 442 18.45 -17.90 4.22
C TYR A 442 19.74 -18.66 3.88
N GLN A 443 20.71 -17.94 3.32
CA GLN A 443 22.07 -18.43 3.13
C GLN A 443 22.91 -18.17 4.40
N PRO A 444 23.92 -19.00 4.71
CA PRO A 444 24.80 -18.80 5.87
C PRO A 444 25.51 -17.43 5.90
N THR A 445 25.77 -16.84 4.74
CA THR A 445 26.38 -15.49 4.61
C THR A 445 25.44 -14.36 5.04
N GLN A 446 24.13 -14.60 5.11
CA GLN A 446 23.12 -13.57 5.36
C GLN A 446 22.80 -13.35 6.83
N LEU A 447 23.19 -14.27 7.72
CA LEU A 447 22.87 -14.20 9.14
C LEU A 447 24.13 -14.01 9.99
N SER A 448 24.10 -13.02 10.86
CA SER A 448 25.17 -12.79 11.83
C SER A 448 25.03 -13.71 13.03
N TYR A 449 26.10 -13.86 13.81
CA TYR A 449 26.06 -14.58 15.08
C TYR A 449 25.01 -14.02 16.04
N GLY A 450 24.71 -12.71 16.00
CA GLY A 450 23.70 -12.07 16.85
C GLY A 450 22.26 -12.20 16.34
N SER A 451 22.03 -12.87 15.20
CA SER A 451 20.70 -12.98 14.61
C SER A 451 19.71 -13.69 15.55
N LYS A 452 18.53 -13.09 15.69
CA LYS A 452 17.39 -13.63 16.43
C LYS A 452 16.43 -14.44 15.54
N ILE A 453 16.75 -14.59 14.26
CA ILE A 453 15.97 -15.40 13.31
C ILE A 453 16.21 -16.88 13.65
N LYS A 454 15.13 -17.66 13.79
CA LYS A 454 15.22 -19.10 13.94
C LYS A 454 15.51 -19.73 12.58
N VAL A 455 16.46 -20.65 12.57
CA VAL A 455 16.85 -21.45 11.40
C VAL A 455 17.00 -22.90 11.80
N TRP A 456 16.92 -23.78 10.82
CA TRP A 456 17.08 -25.21 10.98
C TRP A 456 18.56 -25.58 11.03
N TRP A 457 18.88 -26.44 12.00
CA TRP A 457 20.19 -27.04 12.20
C TRP A 457 20.06 -28.57 12.10
N GLN A 458 21.14 -29.23 11.69
CA GLN A 458 21.27 -30.68 11.68
C GLN A 458 22.64 -31.07 12.25
N CYS A 459 22.68 -31.87 13.32
CA CYS A 459 23.96 -32.31 13.89
C CYS A 459 24.48 -33.57 13.18
N GLY A 460 25.70 -34.00 13.50
CA GLY A 460 26.29 -35.22 12.93
C GLY A 460 25.46 -36.49 13.15
N LYS A 461 24.64 -36.56 14.22
CA LYS A 461 23.70 -37.67 14.49
C LYS A 461 22.35 -37.53 13.77
N LYS A 462 22.23 -36.61 12.80
CA LYS A 462 21.01 -36.36 12.00
C LYS A 462 19.79 -35.88 12.78
N HIS A 463 19.96 -35.43 14.02
CA HIS A 463 18.89 -34.72 14.71
C HIS A 463 18.70 -33.34 14.10
N GLU A 464 17.44 -32.95 13.89
CA GLU A 464 17.07 -31.66 13.31
C GLU A 464 16.32 -30.80 14.33
N TRP A 465 16.72 -29.55 14.47
CA TRP A 465 16.07 -28.61 15.38
C TRP A 465 16.13 -27.19 14.88
N GLU A 466 15.21 -26.36 15.39
CA GLU A 466 15.23 -24.92 15.17
C GLU A 466 15.91 -24.20 16.34
N ALA A 467 16.85 -23.32 16.03
CA ALA A 467 17.47 -22.43 16.99
C ALA A 467 17.95 -21.14 16.31
N THR A 468 18.18 -20.09 17.08
CA THR A 468 18.72 -18.84 16.54
C THR A 468 20.25 -18.88 16.54
N PRO A 469 20.95 -18.29 15.56
CA PRO A 469 22.39 -18.07 15.60
C PRO A 469 22.89 -17.53 16.94
N ASN A 470 22.20 -16.55 17.51
CA ASN A 470 22.55 -15.93 18.80
C ASN A 470 22.55 -16.92 19.97
N SER A 471 21.62 -17.87 19.98
CA SER A 471 21.58 -18.92 21.02
C SER A 471 22.72 -19.93 20.88
N ARG A 472 23.30 -20.07 19.68
CA ARG A 472 24.40 -20.98 19.38
C ARG A 472 25.76 -20.38 19.76
N THR A 473 25.92 -19.06 19.65
CA THR A 473 27.22 -18.36 19.71
C THR A 473 27.48 -17.59 21.00
N ARG A 474 26.44 -17.21 21.75
CA ARG A 474 26.62 -16.51 23.03
C ARG A 474 27.41 -17.33 24.05
N PRO A 475 28.02 -16.71 25.07
CA PRO A 475 28.54 -17.43 26.23
C PRO A 475 27.45 -18.34 26.82
N GLN A 476 27.76 -19.62 27.05
CA GLN A 476 26.79 -20.68 27.42
C GLN A 476 25.76 -21.01 26.33
N GLY A 477 26.14 -20.84 25.05
CA GLY A 477 25.32 -21.24 23.91
C GLY A 477 24.95 -22.73 23.94
N THR A 478 23.83 -23.07 23.31
CA THR A 478 23.30 -24.44 23.28
C THR A 478 23.44 -25.05 21.91
N GLY A 479 23.92 -26.29 21.84
CA GLY A 479 23.97 -27.10 20.61
C GLY A 479 22.69 -27.92 20.40
N CYS A 480 22.85 -29.09 19.80
CA CYS A 480 21.74 -30.03 19.57
C CYS A 480 21.02 -30.41 20.89
N PRO A 481 19.71 -30.15 21.01
CA PRO A 481 18.97 -30.44 22.24
C PRO A 481 18.75 -31.94 22.45
N TYR A 482 18.75 -32.73 21.38
CA TYR A 482 18.68 -34.19 21.44
C TYR A 482 19.99 -34.78 21.98
N CYS A 483 21.15 -34.35 21.45
CA CYS A 483 22.46 -34.82 21.93
C CYS A 483 22.74 -34.43 23.39
N SER A 484 22.17 -33.32 23.87
CA SER A 484 22.29 -32.87 25.26
C SER A 484 21.21 -33.45 26.19
N GLY A 485 20.37 -34.37 25.71
CA GLY A 485 19.33 -35.03 26.51
C GLY A 485 18.17 -34.11 26.93
N LYS A 486 18.02 -32.95 26.29
CA LYS A 486 16.94 -31.99 26.55
C LYS A 486 15.69 -32.21 25.70
N GLN A 487 15.79 -33.08 24.69
CA GLN A 487 14.67 -33.52 23.85
C GLN A 487 14.65 -35.06 23.78
N PRO A 488 13.44 -35.66 23.62
CA PRO A 488 13.29 -37.10 23.51
C PRO A 488 13.88 -37.63 22.20
N THR A 489 14.57 -38.75 22.30
CA THR A 489 15.09 -39.59 21.23
C THR A 489 14.52 -41.00 21.40
N HIS A 490 14.87 -41.91 20.49
CA HIS A 490 14.47 -43.32 20.61
C HIS A 490 15.05 -44.01 21.86
N ASP A 491 16.06 -43.45 22.53
CA ASP A 491 16.74 -44.11 23.67
C ASP A 491 16.38 -43.52 25.05
N ASN A 492 15.89 -42.27 25.10
CA ASN A 492 15.72 -41.54 26.37
C ASN A 492 14.29 -41.08 26.67
N ASN A 493 13.32 -41.45 25.83
CA ASN A 493 11.93 -41.08 26.03
C ASN A 493 11.26 -41.89 27.16
N LEU A 494 10.09 -41.44 27.60
CA LEU A 494 9.34 -42.03 28.71
C LEU A 494 8.98 -43.50 28.48
N ALA A 495 8.61 -43.89 27.25
CA ALA A 495 8.23 -45.26 26.93
C ALA A 495 9.39 -46.23 27.14
N VAL A 496 10.60 -45.80 26.78
CA VAL A 496 11.81 -46.61 26.93
C VAL A 496 12.31 -46.61 28.37
N GLN A 497 12.26 -45.47 29.05
CA GLN A 497 12.79 -45.32 30.41
C GLN A 497 11.83 -45.83 31.49
N SER A 498 10.52 -45.91 31.22
CA SER A 498 9.53 -46.45 32.17
C SER A 498 8.34 -47.13 31.47
N PRO A 499 8.54 -48.34 30.89
CA PRO A 499 7.48 -49.10 30.23
C PRO A 499 6.28 -49.39 31.15
N GLU A 500 6.53 -49.64 32.44
CA GLU A 500 5.48 -49.91 33.42
C GLU A 500 4.60 -48.69 33.68
N LEU A 501 5.20 -47.49 33.76
CA LEU A 501 4.43 -46.26 33.94
C LEU A 501 3.57 -45.93 32.71
N VAL A 502 4.05 -46.27 31.51
CA VAL A 502 3.28 -46.09 30.27
C VAL A 502 2.02 -46.92 30.22
N LYS A 503 1.95 -48.07 30.92
CA LYS A 503 0.70 -48.85 31.03
C LYS A 503 -0.43 -48.07 31.70
N GLU A 504 -0.09 -47.05 32.48
CA GLU A 504 -1.06 -46.16 33.10
C GLU A 504 -1.37 -44.91 32.26
N TRP A 505 -0.81 -44.78 31.05
CA TRP A 505 -1.14 -43.68 30.15
C TRP A 505 -2.59 -43.81 29.69
N HIS A 506 -3.39 -42.77 29.86
CA HIS A 506 -4.81 -42.88 29.54
C HIS A 506 -5.02 -43.09 28.02
N PRO A 507 -5.77 -44.13 27.59
CA PRO A 507 -5.86 -44.52 26.18
C PRO A 507 -6.63 -43.52 25.29
N ALA A 508 -7.64 -42.82 25.83
CA ALA A 508 -8.48 -41.89 25.04
C ALA A 508 -8.34 -40.39 25.38
N LYS A 509 -7.90 -40.01 26.59
CA LYS A 509 -7.96 -38.61 27.07
C LYS A 509 -6.71 -37.77 26.77
N ASN A 510 -5.68 -38.36 26.18
CA ASN A 510 -4.43 -37.66 25.84
C ASN A 510 -4.34 -37.22 24.37
N ASN A 511 -5.41 -37.40 23.58
CA ASN A 511 -5.45 -37.05 22.16
C ASN A 511 -4.25 -37.63 21.40
N GLU A 512 -3.50 -36.81 20.67
CA GLU A 512 -2.32 -37.21 19.89
C GLU A 512 -1.05 -37.39 20.73
N LEU A 513 -1.10 -37.13 22.05
CA LEU A 513 0.08 -37.21 22.90
C LEU A 513 0.44 -38.66 23.20
N ARG A 514 1.66 -39.04 22.82
CA ARG A 514 2.23 -40.37 23.07
C ARG A 514 3.41 -40.29 24.05
N PRO A 515 3.64 -41.31 24.89
CA PRO A 515 4.76 -41.35 25.83
C PRO A 515 6.13 -41.11 25.19
N GLU A 516 6.35 -41.59 23.95
CA GLU A 516 7.61 -41.45 23.21
C GLU A 516 7.93 -39.98 22.89
N MET A 517 6.95 -39.08 22.97
CA MET A 517 7.11 -37.65 22.73
C MET A 517 7.66 -36.89 23.96
N PHE A 518 7.91 -37.56 25.07
CA PHE A 518 8.29 -36.91 26.32
C PHE A 518 9.50 -37.56 26.98
N LEU A 519 10.33 -36.74 27.63
CA LEU A 519 11.34 -37.21 28.57
C LEU A 519 10.69 -37.55 29.93
N PRO A 520 11.31 -38.43 30.73
CA PRO A 520 10.84 -38.77 32.07
C PRO A 520 10.60 -37.57 33.01
N LYS A 521 11.43 -36.53 32.94
CA LYS A 521 11.32 -35.32 33.76
C LYS A 521 10.45 -34.21 33.15
N SER A 522 9.50 -34.57 32.31
CA SER A 522 8.63 -33.60 31.64
C SER A 522 7.58 -33.04 32.60
N ASN A 523 7.48 -31.71 32.66
CA ASN A 523 6.40 -31.01 33.37
C ASN A 523 5.05 -31.05 32.65
N LYS A 524 4.94 -31.77 31.52
CA LYS A 524 3.67 -31.91 30.79
C LYS A 524 2.67 -32.67 31.67
N LYS A 525 1.50 -32.04 31.89
CA LYS A 525 0.36 -32.68 32.56
C LYS A 525 -0.44 -33.50 31.54
N VAL A 526 -0.68 -34.76 31.87
CA VAL A 526 -1.42 -35.72 31.03
C VAL A 526 -2.39 -36.52 31.89
N TRP A 527 -3.36 -37.16 31.25
CA TRP A 527 -4.29 -38.07 31.89
C TRP A 527 -3.66 -39.44 32.11
N TRP A 528 -3.91 -39.99 33.29
CA TRP A 528 -3.48 -41.32 33.70
C TRP A 528 -4.71 -42.15 34.07
N LEU A 529 -4.60 -43.47 33.87
CA LEU A 529 -5.60 -44.47 34.22
C LEU A 529 -4.91 -45.61 34.95
N CYS A 530 -5.22 -45.81 36.23
CA CYS A 530 -4.61 -46.91 36.99
C CYS A 530 -5.39 -48.21 36.79
N LYS A 531 -4.82 -49.33 37.28
CA LYS A 531 -5.46 -50.65 37.27
C LYS A 531 -6.83 -50.75 37.98
N HIS A 532 -7.13 -49.80 38.88
CA HIS A 532 -8.42 -49.71 39.57
C HIS A 532 -9.41 -48.79 38.85
N LEU A 533 -9.14 -48.45 37.58
CA LEU A 533 -9.98 -47.61 36.72
C LEU A 533 -10.20 -46.18 37.21
N HIS A 534 -9.36 -45.69 38.13
CA HIS A 534 -9.33 -44.28 38.49
C HIS A 534 -8.58 -43.48 37.43
N GLU A 535 -9.17 -42.36 37.04
CA GLU A 535 -8.61 -41.41 36.09
C GLU A 535 -8.22 -40.10 36.78
N TRP A 536 -7.03 -39.57 36.48
CA TRP A 536 -6.59 -38.30 37.04
C TRP A 536 -5.55 -37.64 36.14
N GLN A 537 -5.29 -36.36 36.41
CA GLN A 537 -4.23 -35.61 35.74
C GLN A 537 -3.03 -35.41 36.66
N ALA A 538 -1.83 -35.74 36.16
CA ALA A 538 -0.56 -35.47 36.83
C ALA A 538 0.52 -35.14 35.80
N THR A 539 1.58 -34.44 36.22
CA THR A 539 2.75 -34.23 35.38
C THR A 539 3.52 -35.54 35.21
N ILE A 540 4.16 -35.71 34.05
CA ILE A 540 5.00 -36.89 33.77
C ILE A 540 6.13 -37.01 34.80
N ASP A 541 6.80 -35.91 35.14
CA ASP A 541 7.87 -35.87 36.15
C ASP A 541 7.39 -36.39 37.52
N ASN A 542 6.23 -35.93 38.02
CA ASN A 542 5.71 -36.39 39.31
C ASN A 542 5.41 -37.89 39.30
N ARG A 543 4.83 -38.38 38.20
CA ARG A 543 4.54 -39.80 38.02
C ARG A 543 5.81 -40.64 37.94
N PHE A 544 6.80 -40.18 37.18
CA PHE A 544 8.09 -40.83 37.04
C PHE A 544 8.87 -40.89 38.37
N ASN A 545 8.77 -39.84 39.19
CA ASN A 545 9.36 -39.80 40.54
C ASN A 545 8.51 -40.53 41.61
N GLY A 546 7.50 -41.32 41.21
CA GLY A 546 6.79 -42.25 42.11
C GLY A 546 5.48 -41.73 42.71
N THR A 547 4.95 -40.58 42.26
CA THR A 547 3.61 -40.14 42.68
C THR A 547 2.55 -41.06 42.07
N ASN A 548 1.82 -41.78 42.92
CA ASN A 548 0.81 -42.76 42.51
C ASN A 548 -0.60 -42.16 42.39
N CYS A 549 -1.56 -42.99 41.96
CA CYS A 549 -2.96 -42.60 41.88
C CYS A 549 -3.47 -42.03 43.22
N PRO A 550 -3.98 -40.78 43.25
CA PRO A 550 -4.41 -40.13 44.49
C PRO A 550 -5.56 -40.89 45.17
N ASN A 551 -6.48 -41.46 44.39
CA ASN A 551 -7.63 -42.21 44.90
C ASN A 551 -7.25 -43.58 45.48
N CYS A 552 -6.22 -44.25 44.92
CA CYS A 552 -5.72 -45.50 45.48
C CYS A 552 -4.88 -45.27 46.74
N TRP A 553 -4.24 -44.11 46.85
CA TRP A 553 -3.44 -43.75 48.01
C TRP A 553 -4.33 -43.40 49.20
N SER A 554 -5.40 -42.61 49.00
CA SER A 554 -6.37 -42.30 50.06
C SER A 554 -7.08 -43.54 50.62
N ALA A 555 -7.38 -44.52 49.76
CA ALA A 555 -8.03 -45.78 50.14
C ALA A 555 -7.12 -46.75 50.94
N LYS A 556 -5.80 -46.55 50.98
CA LYS A 556 -4.87 -47.35 51.81
C LYS A 556 -4.64 -46.76 53.20
N SER A 557 -5.05 -45.51 53.40
CA SER A 557 -4.89 -44.74 54.65
C SER A 557 -6.16 -44.73 55.50
N SER A 558 -7.19 -45.48 55.06
CA SER A 558 -8.48 -45.71 55.71
C SER A 558 -8.56 -47.18 56.06
#